data_AF-A0A3M1HZX2-F1
#
_entry.id   AF-A0A3M1HZX2-F1
#
_cell.length_a   1.000
_cell.length_b   1.000
_cell.length_c   1.000
_cell.angle_alpha   90.00
_cell.angle_beta   90.00
_cell.angle_gamma   90.00
#
_symmetry.space_group_name_H-M   'P 1'
#
loop_
_entity.id
_entity.type
_entity.pdbx_description
1 polymer ?
#
loop_
_entity_poly.entity_id
_entity_poly.type
_entity_poly.pdbx_seq_one_letter_code
_entity_poly.pdbx_strand_id
1 'polypeptide(L)'
;MTRVPITLLLFTLIGVLLLAACGTSDTDRALVETAVAQTVEARLTQEAAPTPTQPVASATPTSVVSPTLPVPPTVTPTATIPPTPPQPSGGASADCLRANLIDETVPDGTIVRPGEKFYKTWYVKNSGTCPWDSSYKFVFWSGDLMGGAYVYDFPQPAIPGETIPISIELTAPQENGSYRGYWRIQAPSGVTFGVGEYDESLWVDIVVSDSETIEYGVTSVTYTVVRDPAFGCPTNVRYTIYATITTNGPVDVTYRWIKSDDTETKKKTLTFTEADSQTVSVTWTLHLGASTNPRWVAIYEFSPQQREWGRQWFTYDCGG
;
A
#
# COMPACT_ATOMS: atom_id res chain seq x y z
N MET A 1 77.37 -9.18 9.28
CA MET A 1 76.05 -9.80 9.15
C MET A 1 75.00 -8.70 9.11
N THR A 2 74.72 -8.21 7.90
CA THR A 2 73.80 -7.11 7.62
C THR A 2 72.36 -7.64 7.64
N ARG A 3 71.51 -7.07 8.51
CA ARG A 3 70.09 -7.42 8.64
C ARG A 3 69.30 -6.79 7.49
N VAL A 4 68.72 -7.62 6.63
CA VAL A 4 67.79 -7.20 5.57
C VAL A 4 66.46 -6.79 6.22
N PRO A 5 65.89 -5.60 5.92
CA PRO A 5 64.66 -5.15 6.54
C PRO A 5 63.44 -5.93 5.99
N ILE A 6 62.64 -6.47 6.92
CA ILE A 6 61.43 -7.31 6.71
C ILE A 6 60.37 -6.61 5.83
N THR A 7 60.42 -5.29 5.69
CA THR A 7 59.56 -4.51 4.81
C THR A 7 59.77 -4.79 3.31
N LEU A 8 60.93 -5.31 2.90
CA LEU A 8 61.21 -5.66 1.50
C LEU A 8 60.67 -7.05 1.10
N LEU A 9 60.37 -7.92 2.08
CA LEU A 9 59.85 -9.28 1.88
C LEU A 9 58.31 -9.35 1.83
N LEU A 10 57.62 -8.35 2.38
CA LEU A 10 56.15 -8.24 2.30
C LEU A 10 55.67 -7.60 1.00
N PHE A 11 56.46 -6.72 0.38
CA PHE A 11 56.10 -6.12 -0.92
C PHE A 11 56.28 -7.07 -2.12
N THR A 12 57.11 -8.11 -1.99
CA THR A 12 57.31 -9.12 -3.03
C THR A 12 56.25 -10.23 -3.00
N LEU A 13 55.54 -10.42 -1.87
CA LEU A 13 54.47 -11.42 -1.75
C LEU A 13 53.10 -10.90 -2.22
N ILE A 14 52.86 -9.59 -2.20
CA ILE A 14 51.62 -8.96 -2.70
C ILE A 14 51.64 -8.78 -4.23
N GLY A 15 52.82 -8.67 -4.85
CA GLY A 15 52.98 -8.57 -6.30
C GLY A 15 52.71 -9.88 -7.08
N VAL A 16 52.73 -11.04 -6.41
CA VAL A 16 52.49 -12.36 -7.05
C VAL A 16 51.02 -12.78 -6.98
N LEU A 17 50.21 -12.19 -6.08
CA LEU A 17 48.77 -12.48 -6.00
C LEU A 17 47.91 -11.73 -7.04
N LEU A 18 48.47 -10.71 -7.72
CA LEU A 18 47.76 -9.90 -8.72
C LEU A 18 47.91 -10.42 -10.17
N LEU A 19 48.56 -11.57 -10.39
CA LEU A 19 48.80 -12.14 -11.73
C LEU A 19 48.10 -13.49 -11.98
N ALA A 20 47.19 -13.92 -11.10
CA ALA A 20 46.49 -15.21 -11.20
C ALA A 20 44.95 -15.10 -11.33
N ALA A 21 44.44 -13.96 -11.80
CA ALA A 21 43.00 -13.78 -12.08
C ALA A 21 42.77 -13.32 -13.53
N CYS A 22 43.36 -14.03 -14.48
CA CYS A 22 42.97 -13.97 -15.89
C CYS A 22 43.04 -15.39 -16.44
N GLY A 23 41.87 -16.01 -16.62
CA GLY A 23 41.76 -17.40 -17.04
C GLY A 23 40.31 -17.89 -17.01
N THR A 24 39.38 -17.13 -17.58
CA THR A 24 38.03 -17.64 -17.87
C THR A 24 38.15 -18.69 -18.97
N SER A 25 37.77 -19.92 -18.65
CA SER A 25 37.81 -21.06 -19.55
C SER A 25 36.71 -20.91 -20.60
N ASP A 26 37.06 -21.10 -21.87
CA ASP A 26 36.22 -20.98 -23.07
C ASP A 26 35.04 -22.00 -23.13
N THR A 27 34.81 -22.74 -22.05
CA THR A 27 33.84 -23.85 -21.97
C THR A 27 32.47 -23.40 -21.46
N ASP A 28 32.39 -22.31 -20.68
CA ASP A 28 31.12 -21.84 -20.10
C ASP A 28 30.29 -20.98 -21.07
N ARG A 29 30.90 -20.40 -22.11
CA ARG A 29 30.19 -19.61 -23.13
C ARG A 29 29.38 -20.48 -24.10
N ALA A 30 29.84 -21.69 -24.39
CA ALA A 30 29.17 -22.60 -25.32
C ALA A 30 27.88 -23.24 -24.75
N LEU A 31 27.77 -23.34 -23.41
CA LEU A 31 26.59 -23.91 -22.75
C LEU A 31 25.43 -22.92 -22.62
N VAL A 32 25.70 -21.61 -22.65
CA VAL A 32 24.65 -20.57 -22.56
C VAL A 32 24.03 -20.24 -23.93
N GLU A 33 24.77 -20.41 -25.02
CA GLU A 33 24.25 -20.17 -26.39
C GLU A 33 23.28 -21.27 -26.88
N THR A 34 23.34 -22.48 -26.30
CA THR A 34 22.48 -23.61 -26.75
C THR A 34 21.09 -23.60 -26.09
N ALA A 35 20.91 -22.90 -24.96
CA ALA A 35 19.64 -22.85 -24.23
C ALA A 35 18.61 -21.88 -24.83
N VAL A 36 19.03 -20.93 -25.68
CA VAL A 36 18.15 -19.94 -26.31
C VAL A 36 17.51 -20.46 -27.60
N ALA A 37 18.10 -21.47 -28.24
CA ALA A 37 17.59 -22.03 -29.51
C ALA A 37 16.43 -23.03 -29.34
N GLN A 38 16.24 -23.62 -28.16
CA GLN A 38 15.20 -24.65 -27.95
C GLN A 38 13.83 -24.12 -27.51
N THR A 39 13.70 -22.84 -27.18
CA THR A 39 12.42 -22.24 -26.73
C THR A 39 11.57 -21.67 -27.87
N VAL A 40 12.12 -21.52 -29.08
CA VAL A 40 11.40 -20.92 -30.23
C VAL A 40 10.53 -21.94 -30.97
N GLU A 41 10.82 -23.24 -30.92
CA GLU A 41 10.01 -24.26 -31.61
C GLU A 41 8.76 -24.71 -30.83
N ALA A 42 8.64 -24.36 -29.54
CA ALA A 42 7.47 -24.73 -28.72
C ALA A 42 6.25 -23.80 -28.90
N ARG A 43 6.39 -22.65 -29.58
CA ARG A 43 5.29 -21.67 -29.77
C ARG A 43 4.57 -21.78 -31.11
N LEU A 44 5.08 -22.56 -32.07
CA LEU A 44 4.48 -22.69 -33.42
C LEU A 44 3.52 -23.89 -33.56
N THR A 45 3.38 -24.73 -32.53
CA THR A 45 2.54 -25.95 -32.58
C THR A 45 1.16 -25.79 -31.93
N GLN A 46 0.76 -24.59 -31.51
CA GLN A 46 -0.53 -24.35 -30.85
C GLN A 46 -1.54 -23.56 -31.72
N GLU A 47 -1.35 -23.54 -33.03
CA GLU A 47 -2.27 -22.95 -34.02
C GLU A 47 -2.75 -24.01 -35.03
N ALA A 48 -3.28 -25.13 -34.52
CA ALA A 48 -4.00 -26.11 -35.33
C ALA A 48 -4.98 -26.91 -34.46
N ALA A 49 -6.13 -26.31 -34.13
CA ALA A 49 -7.29 -27.06 -33.65
C ALA A 49 -8.56 -26.60 -34.41
N PRO A 50 -9.32 -27.54 -34.99
CA PRO A 50 -10.43 -27.22 -35.89
C PRO A 50 -11.69 -26.74 -35.17
N THR A 51 -12.34 -25.76 -35.80
CA THR A 51 -13.65 -25.19 -35.46
C THR A 51 -14.77 -26.25 -35.44
N PRO A 52 -15.57 -26.36 -34.36
CA PRO A 52 -16.80 -27.12 -34.40
C PRO A 52 -17.88 -26.35 -35.16
N THR A 53 -18.26 -26.86 -36.32
CA THR A 53 -19.46 -26.46 -37.06
C THR A 53 -20.70 -27.02 -36.35
N GLN A 54 -21.67 -26.17 -36.00
CA GLN A 54 -23.02 -26.63 -35.63
C GLN A 54 -24.10 -25.72 -36.24
N PRO A 55 -25.30 -26.27 -36.47
CA PRO A 55 -26.07 -26.02 -37.68
C PRO A 55 -27.01 -24.82 -37.59
N VAL A 56 -27.18 -24.19 -38.76
CA VAL A 56 -28.25 -23.25 -39.09
C VAL A 56 -29.60 -23.94 -38.95
N ALA A 57 -30.45 -23.43 -38.05
CA ALA A 57 -31.88 -23.70 -38.07
C ALA A 57 -32.63 -22.39 -38.33
N SER A 58 -33.22 -22.34 -39.52
CA SER A 58 -34.15 -21.33 -40.00
C SER A 58 -35.56 -21.69 -39.53
N ALA A 59 -36.29 -20.73 -38.96
CA ALA A 59 -37.75 -20.70 -39.00
C ALA A 59 -38.26 -19.27 -38.73
N THR A 60 -38.99 -18.73 -39.71
CA THR A 60 -39.74 -17.46 -39.67
C THR A 60 -41.14 -17.67 -39.02
N PRO A 61 -42.00 -16.65 -38.84
CA PRO A 61 -42.76 -16.45 -37.61
C PRO A 61 -44.19 -17.02 -37.71
N THR A 62 -44.87 -17.16 -36.58
CA THR A 62 -46.34 -17.28 -36.60
C THR A 62 -46.95 -16.60 -35.39
N SER A 63 -47.75 -15.58 -35.68
CA SER A 63 -48.63 -14.85 -34.79
C SER A 63 -49.75 -15.75 -34.26
N VAL A 64 -49.99 -15.70 -32.95
CA VAL A 64 -51.24 -16.20 -32.35
C VAL A 64 -51.79 -15.10 -31.45
N VAL A 65 -52.96 -14.61 -31.86
CA VAL A 65 -53.79 -13.63 -31.16
C VAL A 65 -54.44 -14.32 -29.95
N SER A 66 -54.38 -13.69 -28.78
CA SER A 66 -55.08 -14.15 -27.57
C SER A 66 -56.07 -13.08 -27.10
N PRO A 67 -57.28 -13.43 -26.66
CA PRO A 67 -58.37 -12.47 -26.47
C PRO A 67 -58.32 -11.75 -25.13
N THR A 68 -58.62 -10.46 -25.21
CA THR A 68 -58.76 -9.49 -24.14
C THR A 68 -59.91 -9.84 -23.19
N LEU A 69 -59.64 -9.85 -21.88
CA LEU A 69 -60.66 -9.81 -20.82
C LEU A 69 -60.69 -8.42 -20.16
N PRO A 70 -61.82 -8.00 -19.57
CA PRO A 70 -62.12 -6.60 -19.28
C PRO A 70 -61.35 -6.04 -18.09
N VAL A 71 -60.83 -4.82 -18.26
CA VAL A 71 -60.16 -4.02 -17.23
C VAL A 71 -61.21 -3.40 -16.29
N PRO A 72 -61.08 -3.54 -14.95
CA PRO A 72 -61.89 -2.79 -13.98
C PRO A 72 -61.46 -1.31 -13.92
N PRO A 73 -62.37 -0.38 -13.52
CA PRO A 73 -62.18 1.05 -13.74
C PRO A 73 -61.01 1.67 -12.98
N THR A 74 -60.25 2.46 -13.73
CA THR A 74 -59.21 3.41 -13.34
C THR A 74 -59.68 4.31 -12.19
N VAL A 75 -58.98 4.24 -11.05
CA VAL A 75 -58.93 5.35 -10.10
C VAL A 75 -57.88 6.34 -10.58
N THR A 76 -58.32 7.57 -10.85
CA THR A 76 -57.48 8.71 -11.21
C THR A 76 -56.52 9.02 -10.05
N PRO A 77 -55.19 8.90 -10.19
CA PRO A 77 -54.28 9.49 -9.23
C PRO A 77 -54.27 11.01 -9.44
N THR A 78 -54.65 11.74 -8.41
CA THR A 78 -54.42 13.17 -8.23
C THR A 78 -52.97 13.49 -8.59
N ALA A 79 -52.74 14.51 -9.43
CA ALA A 79 -51.41 15.01 -9.76
C ALA A 79 -50.69 15.47 -8.47
N THR A 80 -49.84 14.61 -7.93
CA THR A 80 -48.87 14.99 -6.91
C THR A 80 -47.75 15.74 -7.62
N ILE A 81 -47.56 16.99 -7.24
CA ILE A 81 -46.44 17.83 -7.69
C ILE A 81 -45.15 17.05 -7.38
N PRO A 82 -44.24 16.84 -8.35
CA PRO A 82 -42.95 16.23 -8.07
C PRO A 82 -42.24 17.04 -6.98
N PRO A 83 -41.69 16.42 -5.92
CA PRO A 83 -40.83 17.16 -5.01
C PRO A 83 -39.65 17.69 -5.81
N THR A 84 -39.50 19.01 -5.81
CA THR A 84 -38.31 19.71 -6.31
C THR A 84 -37.08 19.01 -5.73
N PRO A 85 -36.06 18.65 -6.54
CA PRO A 85 -34.78 18.18 -6.01
C PRO A 85 -34.31 19.17 -4.95
N PRO A 86 -33.85 18.73 -3.76
CA PRO A 86 -33.28 19.65 -2.79
C PRO A 86 -32.07 20.32 -3.43
N GLN A 87 -32.25 21.57 -3.82
CA GLN A 87 -31.15 22.45 -4.21
C GLN A 87 -30.24 22.59 -2.99
N PRO A 88 -28.95 22.22 -3.06
CA PRO A 88 -28.03 22.43 -1.95
C PRO A 88 -27.73 23.92 -1.85
N SER A 89 -28.60 24.65 -1.16
CA SER A 89 -28.34 25.99 -0.65
C SER A 89 -28.15 25.87 0.85
N GLY A 90 -26.94 25.47 1.23
CA GLY A 90 -26.47 25.51 2.61
C GLY A 90 -24.96 25.47 2.57
N GLY A 91 -24.31 26.55 3.03
CA GLY A 91 -22.88 26.51 3.28
C GLY A 91 -22.59 25.26 4.10
N ALA A 92 -21.73 24.39 3.58
CA ALA A 92 -21.42 23.13 4.21
C ALA A 92 -21.00 23.40 5.65
N SER A 93 -21.76 22.87 6.62
CA SER A 93 -21.39 22.94 8.03
C SER A 93 -20.02 22.27 8.22
N ALA A 94 -19.25 22.67 9.23
CA ALA A 94 -17.92 22.08 9.46
C ALA A 94 -17.95 20.54 9.61
N ASP A 95 -19.08 19.96 10.03
CA ASP A 95 -19.29 18.52 10.18
C ASP A 95 -19.69 17.81 8.87
N CYS A 96 -20.01 18.56 7.82
CA CYS A 96 -20.39 18.03 6.51
C CYS A 96 -19.16 17.52 5.72
N LEU A 97 -18.07 18.29 5.72
CA LEU A 97 -16.86 18.03 4.93
C LEU A 97 -15.74 17.48 5.82
N ARG A 98 -15.82 16.19 6.14
CA ARG A 98 -14.83 15.49 6.96
C ARG A 98 -14.42 14.20 6.26
N ALA A 99 -13.12 13.94 6.26
CA ALA A 99 -12.56 12.69 5.73
C ALA A 99 -11.50 12.13 6.70
N ASN A 100 -11.24 10.84 6.62
CA ASN A 100 -10.11 10.20 7.30
C ASN A 100 -9.35 9.33 6.29
N LEU A 101 -8.02 9.41 6.30
CA LEU A 101 -7.18 8.44 5.61
C LEU A 101 -7.25 7.11 6.37
N ILE A 102 -7.52 6.03 5.65
CA ILE A 102 -7.56 4.67 6.18
C ILE A 102 -6.28 3.93 5.86
N ASP A 103 -5.80 4.06 4.62
CA ASP A 103 -4.62 3.38 4.11
C ASP A 103 -4.13 4.07 2.82
N GLU A 104 -2.94 3.73 2.34
CA GLU A 104 -2.39 4.26 1.09
C GLU A 104 -1.35 3.35 0.43
N THR A 105 -1.20 3.49 -0.89
CA THR A 105 -0.17 2.79 -1.68
C THR A 105 0.79 3.74 -2.35
N VAL A 106 1.98 3.20 -2.63
CA VAL A 106 3.28 3.88 -2.63
C VAL A 106 3.50 4.53 -1.25
N PRO A 107 4.09 3.78 -0.31
CA PRO A 107 4.42 4.31 1.01
C PRO A 107 5.41 5.48 0.93
N ASP A 108 5.43 6.29 1.98
CA ASP A 108 6.34 7.42 2.06
C ASP A 108 7.81 6.99 2.00
N GLY A 109 8.59 7.76 1.23
CA GLY A 109 10.01 7.51 1.02
C GLY A 109 10.31 6.40 0.02
N THR A 110 9.30 5.89 -0.71
CA THR A 110 9.51 4.92 -1.80
C THR A 110 10.54 5.43 -2.79
N ILE A 111 11.47 4.56 -3.17
CA ILE A 111 12.48 4.88 -4.17
C ILE A 111 11.98 4.51 -5.56
N VAL A 112 11.94 5.50 -6.45
CA VAL A 112 11.50 5.35 -7.86
C VAL A 112 12.59 5.83 -8.81
N ARG A 113 12.63 5.27 -10.02
CA ARG A 113 13.61 5.70 -11.03
C ARG A 113 13.18 7.02 -11.69
N PRO A 114 14.14 7.81 -12.23
CA PRO A 114 13.82 9.00 -13.00
C PRO A 114 12.84 8.72 -14.15
N GLY A 115 11.78 9.53 -14.25
CA GLY A 115 10.76 9.40 -15.29
C GLY A 115 9.83 8.19 -15.17
N GLU A 116 9.97 7.39 -14.11
CA GLU A 116 9.09 6.25 -13.85
C GLU A 116 7.67 6.73 -13.55
N LYS A 117 6.69 6.04 -14.14
CA LYS A 117 5.27 6.28 -13.90
C LYS A 117 4.77 5.35 -12.82
N PHE A 118 4.00 5.88 -11.88
CA PHE A 118 3.42 5.09 -10.80
C PHE A 118 2.03 5.62 -10.42
N TYR A 119 1.22 4.76 -9.81
CA TYR A 119 -0.10 5.13 -9.28
C TYR A 119 -0.01 5.26 -7.76
N LYS A 120 -0.26 6.47 -7.23
CA LYS A 120 -0.52 6.67 -5.80
C LYS A 120 -2.00 6.48 -5.55
N THR A 121 -2.35 5.67 -4.56
CA THR A 121 -3.75 5.49 -4.13
C THR A 121 -3.89 5.80 -2.66
N TRP A 122 -4.89 6.59 -2.29
CA TRP A 122 -5.30 6.79 -0.90
C TRP A 122 -6.68 6.18 -0.68
N TYR A 123 -6.83 5.39 0.37
CA TYR A 123 -8.12 4.87 0.81
C TYR A 123 -8.72 5.83 1.81
N VAL A 124 -9.70 6.62 1.37
CA VAL A 124 -10.26 7.72 2.14
C VAL A 124 -11.68 7.38 2.57
N LYS A 125 -11.94 7.49 3.88
CA LYS A 125 -13.26 7.34 4.46
C LYS A 125 -13.98 8.68 4.53
N ASN A 126 -15.22 8.73 4.05
CA ASN A 126 -16.12 9.84 4.34
C ASN A 126 -16.53 9.78 5.82
N SER A 127 -15.97 10.66 6.64
CA SER A 127 -16.28 10.77 8.06
C SER A 127 -17.22 11.94 8.39
N GLY A 128 -17.72 12.62 7.36
CA GLY A 128 -18.68 13.71 7.47
C GLY A 128 -20.13 13.24 7.36
N THR A 129 -21.04 14.21 7.29
CA THR A 129 -22.48 13.94 7.15
C THR A 129 -22.99 14.09 5.72
N CYS A 130 -22.19 14.66 4.81
CA CYS A 130 -22.58 14.88 3.43
C CYS A 130 -22.05 13.79 2.50
N PRO A 131 -22.87 13.27 1.58
CA PRO A 131 -22.38 12.35 0.57
C PRO A 131 -21.45 13.06 -0.41
N TRP A 132 -20.44 12.34 -0.87
CA TRP A 132 -19.60 12.75 -1.98
C TRP A 132 -20.15 12.15 -3.27
N ASP A 133 -20.11 12.93 -4.35
CA ASP A 133 -20.53 12.52 -5.68
C ASP A 133 -19.55 13.07 -6.74
N SER A 134 -19.87 12.92 -8.02
CA SER A 134 -19.03 13.35 -9.14
C SER A 134 -18.82 14.87 -9.23
N SER A 135 -19.56 15.68 -8.47
CA SER A 135 -19.38 17.13 -8.42
C SER A 135 -18.21 17.56 -7.53
N TYR A 136 -17.71 16.66 -6.67
CA TYR A 136 -16.45 16.86 -5.95
C TYR A 136 -15.27 16.77 -6.93
N LYS A 137 -14.12 17.28 -6.48
CA LYS A 137 -12.84 17.20 -7.20
C LYS A 137 -11.73 16.81 -6.24
N PHE A 138 -10.66 16.25 -6.80
CA PHE A 138 -9.40 16.07 -6.10
C PHE A 138 -8.39 17.02 -6.70
N VAL A 139 -7.87 17.95 -5.90
CA VAL A 139 -7.13 19.12 -6.40
C VAL A 139 -5.73 19.15 -5.82
N PHE A 140 -4.76 19.50 -6.67
CA PHE A 140 -3.41 19.80 -6.24
C PHE A 140 -3.43 21.07 -5.36
N TRP A 141 -2.71 20.99 -4.25
CA TRP A 141 -2.66 22.06 -3.26
C TRP A 141 -1.31 22.76 -3.25
N SER A 142 -0.22 22.00 -3.15
CA SER A 142 1.16 22.54 -3.07
C SER A 142 2.22 21.46 -3.29
N GLY A 143 3.49 21.88 -3.35
CA GLY A 143 4.64 20.98 -3.45
C GLY A 143 4.98 20.60 -4.89
N ASP A 144 5.41 19.36 -5.09
CA ASP A 144 5.81 18.81 -6.38
C ASP A 144 4.64 18.13 -7.09
N LEU A 145 4.28 18.63 -8.27
CA LEU A 145 3.16 18.09 -9.05
C LEU A 145 3.46 16.71 -9.68
N MET A 146 4.74 16.38 -9.85
CA MET A 146 5.21 15.08 -10.37
C MET A 146 4.49 14.64 -11.66
N GLY A 147 4.36 15.54 -12.63
CA GLY A 147 3.68 15.26 -13.90
C GLY A 147 2.16 15.08 -13.82
N GLY A 148 1.55 15.25 -12.64
CA GLY A 148 0.11 15.18 -12.42
C GLY A 148 -0.67 16.39 -12.94
N ALA A 149 -1.99 16.32 -12.84
CA ALA A 149 -2.90 17.42 -13.11
C ALA A 149 -3.18 18.26 -11.85
N TYR A 150 -3.54 19.53 -12.04
CA TYR A 150 -3.98 20.40 -10.95
C TYR A 150 -5.36 20.04 -10.40
N VAL A 151 -6.21 19.42 -11.22
CA VAL A 151 -7.58 19.05 -10.88
C VAL A 151 -7.90 17.70 -11.49
N TYR A 152 -8.42 16.79 -10.67
CA TYR A 152 -8.93 15.49 -11.07
C TYR A 152 -10.42 15.40 -10.74
N ASP A 153 -11.15 14.67 -11.59
CA ASP A 153 -12.51 14.27 -11.26
C ASP A 153 -12.52 13.30 -10.09
N PHE A 154 -13.56 13.38 -9.27
CA PHE A 154 -13.71 12.47 -8.14
C PHE A 154 -14.04 11.07 -8.67
N PRO A 155 -13.32 10.03 -8.24
CA PRO A 155 -13.33 8.73 -8.93
C PRO A 155 -14.64 7.98 -8.77
N GLN A 156 -15.29 8.11 -7.62
CA GLN A 156 -16.56 7.47 -7.32
C GLN A 156 -17.28 8.18 -6.15
N PRO A 157 -18.61 8.09 -6.06
CA PRO A 157 -19.35 8.61 -4.91
C PRO A 157 -18.97 7.86 -3.62
N ALA A 158 -19.19 8.53 -2.48
CA ALA A 158 -19.03 7.92 -1.16
C ALA A 158 -20.08 8.46 -0.19
N ILE A 159 -20.89 7.57 0.39
CA ILE A 159 -21.81 7.97 1.46
C ILE A 159 -21.08 8.10 2.81
N PRO A 160 -21.65 8.83 3.80
CA PRO A 160 -21.09 8.86 5.15
C PRO A 160 -20.77 7.47 5.71
N GLY A 161 -19.53 7.30 6.17
CA GLY A 161 -18.99 6.04 6.69
C GLY A 161 -18.34 5.12 5.66
N GLU A 162 -18.49 5.40 4.36
CA GLU A 162 -17.89 4.60 3.28
C GLU A 162 -16.42 4.97 3.04
N THR A 163 -15.61 3.98 2.66
CA THR A 163 -14.21 4.15 2.26
C THR A 163 -14.05 3.90 0.77
N ILE A 164 -13.39 4.82 0.08
CA ILE A 164 -13.15 4.75 -1.36
C ILE A 164 -11.66 4.93 -1.69
N PRO A 165 -11.13 4.26 -2.72
CA PRO A 165 -9.81 4.56 -3.25
C PRO A 165 -9.85 5.82 -4.12
N ILE A 166 -8.91 6.75 -3.88
CA ILE A 166 -8.60 7.88 -4.76
C ILE A 166 -7.22 7.60 -5.35
N SER A 167 -7.15 7.35 -6.66
CA SER A 167 -5.91 6.96 -7.35
C SER A 167 -5.57 7.97 -8.44
N ILE A 168 -4.30 8.37 -8.51
CA ILE A 168 -3.77 9.26 -9.56
C ILE A 168 -2.48 8.67 -10.15
N GLU A 169 -2.29 8.84 -11.46
CA GLU A 169 -1.02 8.53 -12.13
C GLU A 169 -0.07 9.71 -11.98
N LEU A 170 1.16 9.45 -11.52
CA LEU A 170 2.23 10.42 -11.39
C LEU A 170 3.46 9.94 -12.16
N THR A 171 4.34 10.89 -12.49
CA THR A 171 5.63 10.66 -13.13
C THR A 171 6.74 11.22 -12.25
N ALA A 172 7.65 10.36 -11.84
CA ALA A 172 8.85 10.74 -11.11
C ALA A 172 9.66 11.79 -11.89
N PRO A 173 10.11 12.88 -11.25
CA PRO A 173 11.02 13.84 -11.87
C PRO A 173 12.29 13.19 -12.44
N GLN A 174 12.96 13.88 -13.36
CA GLN A 174 14.19 13.38 -13.98
C GLN A 174 15.42 13.54 -13.08
N GLU A 175 15.37 14.51 -12.17
CA GLU A 175 16.47 14.80 -11.26
C GLU A 175 16.36 13.94 -10.00
N ASN A 176 17.50 13.48 -9.49
CA ASN A 176 17.55 12.77 -8.23
C ASN A 176 17.22 13.73 -7.08
N GLY A 177 16.45 13.26 -6.12
CA GLY A 177 16.04 14.08 -4.98
C GLY A 177 14.83 13.53 -4.24
N SER A 178 14.45 14.20 -3.16
CA SER A 178 13.20 13.94 -2.45
C SER A 178 12.12 14.87 -3.01
N TYR A 179 10.97 14.31 -3.33
CA TYR A 179 9.85 15.05 -3.91
C TYR A 179 8.58 14.77 -3.13
N ARG A 180 7.85 15.84 -2.82
CA ARG A 180 6.61 15.75 -2.07
C ARG A 180 5.53 16.66 -2.63
N GLY A 181 4.41 16.07 -3.03
CA GLY A 181 3.22 16.77 -3.49
C GLY A 181 2.06 16.64 -2.51
N TYR A 182 1.19 17.65 -2.47
CA TYR A 182 0.01 17.70 -1.60
C TYR A 182 -1.25 17.93 -2.41
N TRP A 183 -2.31 17.20 -2.05
CA TRP A 183 -3.64 17.27 -2.67
C TRP A 183 -4.74 17.32 -1.60
N ARG A 184 -5.88 17.89 -1.98
CA ARG A 184 -7.06 18.04 -1.12
C ARG A 184 -8.34 17.69 -1.88
N ILE A 185 -9.40 17.37 -1.16
CA ILE A 185 -10.73 17.18 -1.74
C ILE A 185 -11.41 18.55 -1.81
N GLN A 186 -11.99 18.89 -2.95
CA GLN A 186 -12.75 20.12 -3.16
C GLN A 186 -14.24 19.78 -3.31
N ALA A 187 -15.06 20.40 -2.47
CA ALA A 187 -16.51 20.33 -2.55
C ALA A 187 -17.05 21.21 -3.70
N PRO A 188 -18.28 20.99 -4.17
CA PRO A 188 -18.90 21.78 -5.25
C PRO A 188 -19.04 23.27 -4.92
N SER A 189 -19.04 23.61 -3.63
CA SER A 189 -19.01 24.98 -3.14
C SER A 189 -17.66 25.70 -3.34
N GLY A 190 -16.62 24.97 -3.78
CA GLY A 190 -15.25 25.46 -3.92
C GLY A 190 -14.40 25.31 -2.65
N VAL A 191 -15.01 24.96 -1.51
CA VAL A 191 -14.31 24.72 -0.25
C VAL A 191 -13.44 23.47 -0.37
N THR A 192 -12.19 23.56 0.07
CA THR A 192 -11.26 22.41 0.13
C THR A 192 -11.15 21.90 1.56
N PHE A 193 -10.98 20.59 1.69
CA PHE A 193 -10.77 19.91 2.97
C PHE A 193 -9.83 18.71 2.75
N GLY A 194 -9.18 18.33 3.83
CA GLY A 194 -8.22 17.26 3.93
C GLY A 194 -8.77 16.09 4.76
N VAL A 195 -7.87 15.37 5.43
CA VAL A 195 -8.16 14.19 6.24
C VAL A 195 -7.75 14.39 7.70
N GLY A 196 -8.39 13.64 8.59
CA GLY A 196 -8.06 13.61 10.00
C GLY A 196 -8.60 14.81 10.79
N GLU A 197 -8.24 14.87 12.07
CA GLU A 197 -8.68 15.92 13.00
C GLU A 197 -8.12 17.30 12.63
N TYR A 198 -6.92 17.34 12.08
CA TYR A 198 -6.20 18.58 11.74
C TYR A 198 -6.36 19.01 10.28
N ASP A 199 -7.30 18.40 9.55
CA ASP A 199 -7.63 18.78 8.17
C ASP A 199 -6.39 18.73 7.23
N GLU A 200 -5.58 17.68 7.37
CA GLU A 200 -4.30 17.53 6.70
C GLU A 200 -4.47 17.20 5.21
N SER A 201 -3.58 17.72 4.36
CA SER A 201 -3.60 17.35 2.94
C SER A 201 -3.24 15.88 2.77
N LEU A 202 -3.71 15.25 1.70
CA LEU A 202 -3.20 13.96 1.25
C LEU A 202 -1.89 14.20 0.50
N TRP A 203 -0.86 13.37 0.70
CA TRP A 203 0.44 13.60 0.07
C TRP A 203 1.02 12.36 -0.58
N VAL A 204 1.98 12.62 -1.47
CA VAL A 204 2.90 11.63 -2.04
C VAL A 204 4.30 12.05 -1.65
N ASP A 205 5.09 11.13 -1.10
CA ASP A 205 6.48 11.36 -0.75
C ASP A 205 7.38 10.27 -1.34
N ILE A 206 8.25 10.63 -2.28
CA ILE A 206 9.13 9.70 -2.98
C ILE A 206 10.57 10.21 -2.99
N VAL A 207 11.49 9.27 -3.20
CA VAL A 207 12.89 9.56 -3.50
C VAL A 207 13.18 9.10 -4.92
N VAL A 208 13.61 10.03 -5.77
CA VAL A 208 14.08 9.71 -7.12
C VAL A 208 15.57 9.39 -7.05
N SER A 209 15.94 8.21 -7.53
CA SER A 209 17.35 7.79 -7.64
C SER A 209 17.60 6.87 -8.83
N ASP A 210 18.65 7.15 -9.59
CA ASP A 210 19.19 6.31 -10.67
C ASP A 210 20.40 5.44 -10.25
N SER A 211 20.69 5.36 -8.95
CA SER A 211 21.83 4.59 -8.45
C SER A 211 21.70 3.10 -8.75
N GLU A 212 22.79 2.46 -9.18
CA GLU A 212 22.86 1.00 -9.36
C GLU A 212 22.82 0.25 -8.02
N THR A 213 23.16 0.93 -6.93
CA THR A 213 23.09 0.41 -5.55
C THR A 213 22.09 1.22 -4.76
N ILE A 214 20.81 0.84 -4.83
CA ILE A 214 19.75 1.41 -4.01
C ILE A 214 19.74 0.73 -2.64
N GLU A 215 19.86 1.49 -1.56
CA GLU A 215 19.73 0.96 -0.19
C GLU A 215 18.24 0.87 0.18
N TYR A 216 17.67 -0.31 0.00
CA TYR A 216 16.32 -0.61 0.49
C TYR A 216 16.34 -0.97 1.96
N GLY A 217 15.28 -0.59 2.67
CA GLY A 217 15.06 -0.98 4.05
C GLY A 217 13.75 -0.50 4.62
N VAL A 218 13.58 -0.78 5.91
CA VAL A 218 12.37 -0.41 6.64
C VAL A 218 12.41 1.08 6.93
N THR A 219 11.40 1.84 6.51
CA THR A 219 11.30 3.29 6.71
C THR A 219 10.55 3.64 7.99
N SER A 220 9.52 2.86 8.33
CA SER A 220 8.75 3.05 9.57
C SER A 220 8.19 1.74 10.11
N VAL A 221 7.93 1.73 11.42
CA VAL A 221 7.14 0.70 12.08
C VAL A 221 6.14 1.41 12.99
N THR A 222 4.86 1.25 12.69
CA THR A 222 3.77 1.77 13.51
C THR A 222 3.09 0.64 14.27
N TYR A 223 2.64 0.94 15.49
CA TYR A 223 2.06 -0.06 16.38
C TYR A 223 0.62 0.26 16.71
N THR A 224 -0.20 -0.77 16.81
CA THR A 224 -1.54 -0.70 17.41
C THR A 224 -1.71 -1.84 18.40
N VAL A 225 -2.48 -1.59 19.46
CA VAL A 225 -2.73 -2.57 20.52
C VAL A 225 -4.22 -2.80 20.68
N VAL A 226 -4.62 -4.06 20.68
CA VAL A 226 -6.01 -4.49 20.92
C VAL A 226 -6.03 -5.34 22.19
N ARG A 227 -6.88 -4.94 23.14
CA ARG A 227 -7.13 -5.67 24.39
C ARG A 227 -8.40 -6.51 24.26
N ASP A 228 -8.33 -7.77 24.68
CA ASP A 228 -9.46 -8.70 24.78
C ASP A 228 -9.51 -9.37 26.16
N PRO A 229 -10.61 -9.21 26.95
CA PRO A 229 -11.76 -8.35 26.66
C PRO A 229 -11.38 -6.87 26.67
N ALA A 230 -12.23 -5.98 26.14
CA ALA A 230 -11.94 -4.55 26.14
C ALA A 230 -11.90 -3.94 27.56
N PHE A 231 -12.65 -4.51 28.50
CA PHE A 231 -12.75 -4.06 29.89
C PHE A 231 -12.79 -5.24 30.88
N GLY A 232 -12.48 -4.95 32.14
CA GLY A 232 -12.49 -5.94 33.23
C GLY A 232 -11.31 -6.92 33.21
N CYS A 233 -11.20 -7.72 34.26
CA CYS A 233 -10.13 -8.71 34.44
C CYS A 233 -10.69 -10.12 34.64
N PRO A 234 -11.06 -10.81 33.55
CA PRO A 234 -11.22 -12.26 33.59
C PRO A 234 -9.87 -12.93 33.91
N THR A 235 -9.89 -14.24 34.08
CA THR A 235 -8.69 -15.04 34.37
C THR A 235 -7.53 -14.77 33.42
N ASN A 236 -7.83 -14.50 32.14
CA ASN A 236 -6.86 -14.22 31.08
C ASN A 236 -7.27 -12.97 30.29
N VAL A 237 -6.39 -11.98 30.23
CA VAL A 237 -6.53 -10.81 29.36
C VAL A 237 -5.47 -10.89 28.27
N ARG A 238 -5.88 -10.76 27.02
CA ARG A 238 -4.99 -10.82 25.85
C ARG A 238 -4.75 -9.43 25.30
N TYR A 239 -3.48 -9.10 25.13
CA TYR A 239 -3.05 -7.93 24.37
C TYR A 239 -2.48 -8.43 23.05
N THR A 240 -3.14 -8.12 21.95
CA THR A 240 -2.63 -8.38 20.60
C THR A 240 -2.05 -7.09 20.07
N ILE A 241 -0.74 -7.09 19.84
CA ILE A 241 -0.01 -5.97 19.29
C ILE A 241 0.14 -6.25 17.79
N TYR A 242 -0.26 -5.30 16.97
CA TYR A 242 0.01 -5.28 15.54
C TYR A 242 1.12 -4.28 15.28
N ALA A 243 2.09 -4.67 14.44
CA ALA A 243 3.12 -3.78 13.92
C ALA A 243 2.98 -3.75 12.40
N THR A 244 2.79 -2.57 11.84
CA THR A 244 2.83 -2.34 10.39
C THR A 244 4.24 -1.90 10.03
N ILE A 245 4.93 -2.74 9.26
CA ILE A 245 6.32 -2.54 8.82
C ILE A 245 6.26 -2.04 7.39
N THR A 246 6.83 -0.86 7.14
CA THR A 246 6.82 -0.19 5.83
C THR A 246 8.24 -0.15 5.25
N THR A 247 8.39 -0.48 3.96
CA THR A 247 9.68 -0.42 3.25
C THR A 247 9.67 0.59 2.12
N ASN A 248 10.84 1.08 1.74
CA ASN A 248 11.03 1.99 0.59
C ASN A 248 11.23 1.26 -0.75
N GLY A 249 11.12 -0.07 -0.78
CA GLY A 249 11.32 -0.88 -1.98
C GLY A 249 11.51 -2.37 -1.69
N PRO A 250 12.00 -3.14 -2.68
CA PRO A 250 12.20 -4.59 -2.56
C PRO A 250 13.30 -4.94 -1.55
N VAL A 251 12.94 -5.67 -0.49
CA VAL A 251 13.89 -6.06 0.57
C VAL A 251 13.37 -7.22 1.42
N ASP A 252 14.28 -8.07 1.88
CA ASP A 252 14.00 -9.08 2.91
C ASP A 252 14.23 -8.51 4.32
N VAL A 253 13.13 -8.35 5.06
CA VAL A 253 13.14 -7.84 6.43
C VAL A 253 13.12 -9.02 7.40
N THR A 254 14.23 -9.23 8.10
CA THR A 254 14.29 -10.25 9.17
C THR A 254 14.12 -9.58 10.52
N TYR A 255 13.13 -10.02 11.29
CA TYR A 255 12.75 -9.38 12.54
C TYR A 255 12.37 -10.38 13.63
N ARG A 256 12.26 -9.91 14.88
CA ARG A 256 11.57 -10.61 15.96
C ARG A 256 10.85 -9.63 16.87
N TRP A 257 9.90 -10.14 17.65
CA TRP A 257 9.33 -9.39 18.75
C TRP A 257 10.19 -9.54 20.00
N ILE A 258 10.46 -8.42 20.64
CA ILE A 258 11.08 -8.34 21.97
C ILE A 258 10.06 -7.74 22.94
N LYS A 259 10.09 -8.17 24.20
CA LYS A 259 9.10 -7.82 25.21
C LYS A 259 9.78 -7.35 26.49
N SER A 260 9.06 -6.58 27.30
CA SER A 260 9.56 -6.05 28.57
C SER A 260 9.83 -7.08 29.67
N ASP A 261 9.48 -8.35 29.45
CA ASP A 261 9.78 -9.48 30.35
C ASP A 261 10.97 -10.31 29.87
N ASP A 262 11.78 -9.74 28.97
CA ASP A 262 12.92 -10.36 28.30
C ASP A 262 12.55 -11.61 27.46
N THR A 263 11.26 -11.84 27.19
CA THR A 263 10.84 -12.87 26.24
C THR A 263 10.91 -12.37 24.81
N GLU A 264 11.30 -13.26 23.91
CA GLU A 264 11.52 -12.93 22.51
C GLU A 264 10.88 -14.00 21.62
N THR A 265 10.38 -13.61 20.45
CA THR A 265 9.93 -14.60 19.46
C THR A 265 11.10 -15.12 18.64
N LYS A 266 10.90 -16.26 17.96
CA LYS A 266 11.80 -16.67 16.89
C LYS A 266 11.88 -15.59 15.81
N LYS A 267 13.02 -15.52 15.14
CA LYS A 267 13.18 -14.67 13.96
C LYS A 267 12.19 -15.10 12.88
N LYS A 268 11.61 -14.12 12.21
CA LYS A 268 10.76 -14.28 11.03
C LYS A 268 11.30 -13.37 9.93
N THR A 269 11.06 -13.74 8.68
CA THR A 269 11.45 -12.95 7.51
C THR A 269 10.20 -12.59 6.72
N LEU A 270 10.07 -11.31 6.38
CA LEU A 270 9.10 -10.79 5.42
C LEU A 270 9.86 -10.45 4.14
N THR A 271 9.30 -10.82 3.00
CA THR A 271 9.86 -10.48 1.68
C THR A 271 8.98 -9.43 1.04
N PHE A 272 9.57 -8.29 0.75
CA PHE A 272 8.95 -7.21 0.00
C PHE A 272 9.51 -7.25 -1.43
N THR A 273 8.63 -7.33 -2.42
CA THR A 273 9.03 -7.30 -3.85
C THR A 273 8.98 -5.89 -4.44
N GLU A 274 8.39 -4.95 -3.70
CA GLU A 274 8.24 -3.53 -4.02
C GLU A 274 8.09 -2.75 -2.69
N ALA A 275 7.96 -1.42 -2.77
CA ALA A 275 7.70 -0.61 -1.59
C ALA A 275 6.26 -0.84 -1.11
N ASP A 276 6.12 -1.41 0.09
CA ASP A 276 4.82 -1.82 0.62
C ASP A 276 4.82 -1.78 2.15
N SER A 277 3.64 -1.94 2.74
CA SER A 277 3.43 -2.05 4.18
C SER A 277 2.80 -3.40 4.53
N GLN A 278 3.44 -4.17 5.42
CA GLN A 278 2.87 -5.44 5.91
C GLN A 278 2.66 -5.41 7.42
N THR A 279 1.49 -5.87 7.85
CA THR A 279 1.15 -5.95 9.27
C THR A 279 1.41 -7.35 9.83
N VAL A 280 2.17 -7.40 10.92
CA VAL A 280 2.45 -8.61 11.70
C VAL A 280 1.94 -8.46 13.13
N SER A 281 1.69 -9.56 13.83
CA SER A 281 1.17 -9.49 15.20
C SER A 281 1.86 -10.44 16.19
N VAL A 282 1.75 -10.08 17.47
CA VAL A 282 2.08 -10.93 18.61
C VAL A 282 1.04 -10.76 19.70
N THR A 283 0.67 -11.85 20.36
CA THR A 283 -0.25 -11.83 21.49
C THR A 283 0.50 -12.05 22.79
N TRP A 284 0.20 -11.24 23.80
CA TRP A 284 0.64 -11.40 25.18
C TRP A 284 -0.58 -11.65 26.07
N THR A 285 -0.65 -12.84 26.66
CA THR A 285 -1.71 -13.17 27.63
C THR A 285 -1.22 -12.88 29.05
N LEU A 286 -1.94 -12.03 29.77
CA LEU A 286 -1.72 -11.72 31.18
C LEU A 286 -2.80 -12.40 32.01
N HIS A 287 -2.38 -13.06 33.08
CA HIS A 287 -3.30 -13.71 34.00
C HIS A 287 -3.78 -12.72 35.07
N LEU A 288 -4.87 -13.04 35.78
CA LEU A 288 -5.46 -12.19 36.82
C LEU A 288 -4.44 -11.65 37.84
N GLY A 289 -3.44 -12.46 38.22
CA GLY A 289 -2.38 -12.08 39.17
C GLY A 289 -1.22 -11.28 38.57
N ALA A 290 -1.31 -10.83 37.31
CA ALA A 290 -0.26 -10.01 36.70
C ALA A 290 -0.20 -8.62 37.35
N SER A 291 1.02 -8.10 37.51
CA SER A 291 1.23 -6.72 37.98
C SER A 291 0.69 -5.70 36.98
N THR A 292 0.25 -4.55 37.51
CA THR A 292 -0.23 -3.39 36.75
C THR A 292 0.91 -2.52 36.22
N ASN A 293 2.17 -2.97 36.33
CA ASN A 293 3.32 -2.23 35.83
C ASN A 293 3.20 -2.02 34.31
N PRO A 294 3.62 -0.85 33.79
CA PRO A 294 3.71 -0.62 32.36
C PRO A 294 4.56 -1.70 31.69
N ARG A 295 4.05 -2.26 30.60
CA ARG A 295 4.73 -3.26 29.77
C ARG A 295 4.95 -2.67 28.39
N TRP A 296 5.92 -3.23 27.67
CA TRP A 296 6.16 -2.83 26.29
C TRP A 296 6.52 -4.02 25.41
N VAL A 297 6.23 -3.85 24.12
CA VAL A 297 6.60 -4.76 23.03
C VAL A 297 7.22 -3.93 21.92
N ALA A 298 8.24 -4.47 21.25
CA ALA A 298 8.87 -3.82 20.12
C ALA A 298 9.32 -4.85 19.07
N ILE A 299 9.54 -4.37 17.85
CA ILE A 299 10.20 -5.08 16.77
C ILE A 299 11.69 -4.81 16.86
N TYR A 300 12.49 -5.88 16.86
CA TYR A 300 13.93 -5.79 16.63
C TYR A 300 14.24 -6.32 15.23
N GLU A 301 14.77 -5.45 14.37
CA GLU A 301 15.21 -5.71 13.02
C GLU A 301 16.64 -6.29 13.03
N PHE A 302 16.88 -7.31 12.21
CA PHE A 302 18.20 -7.91 12.00
C PHE A 302 18.75 -7.67 10.59
N SER A 303 17.85 -7.51 9.62
CA SER A 303 18.13 -7.28 8.20
C SER A 303 17.02 -6.42 7.63
N PRO A 304 17.33 -5.43 6.76
CA PRO A 304 18.68 -5.07 6.31
C PRO A 304 19.53 -4.35 7.36
N GLN A 305 18.92 -3.75 8.39
CA GLN A 305 19.65 -3.07 9.46
C GLN A 305 19.43 -3.77 10.81
N GLN A 306 20.39 -3.60 11.73
CA GLN A 306 20.25 -4.07 13.10
C GLN A 306 19.80 -2.93 14.01
N ARG A 307 18.51 -2.88 14.34
CA ARG A 307 17.96 -1.83 15.19
C ARG A 307 16.66 -2.23 15.89
N GLU A 308 16.39 -1.57 17.00
CA GLU A 308 15.09 -1.63 17.68
C GLU A 308 14.19 -0.52 17.13
N TRP A 309 12.99 -0.91 16.71
CA TRP A 309 11.92 0.02 16.35
C TRP A 309 11.09 0.32 17.58
N GLY A 310 10.79 1.60 17.82
CA GLY A 310 10.21 2.15 19.06
C GLY A 310 9.24 1.26 19.85
N ARG A 311 9.12 1.52 21.16
CA ARG A 311 8.38 0.64 22.07
C ARG A 311 6.89 0.96 22.10
N GLN A 312 6.04 -0.03 21.84
CA GLN A 312 4.62 0.05 22.12
C GLN A 312 4.38 -0.26 23.60
N TRP A 313 4.06 0.78 24.37
CA TRP A 313 3.70 0.64 25.78
C TRP A 313 2.21 0.31 25.95
N PHE A 314 1.89 -0.48 26.96
CA PHE A 314 0.52 -0.69 27.41
C PHE A 314 0.52 -1.01 28.90
N THR A 315 -0.59 -0.69 29.55
CA THR A 315 -0.80 -0.96 30.97
C THR A 315 -1.85 -2.04 31.13
N TYR A 316 -1.57 -2.98 32.02
CA TYR A 316 -2.57 -3.92 32.50
C TYR A 316 -3.44 -3.21 33.53
N ASP A 317 -4.62 -2.77 33.11
CA ASP A 317 -5.62 -2.16 33.97
C ASP A 317 -6.88 -3.04 34.03
N CYS A 318 -7.40 -3.18 35.25
CA CYS A 318 -8.61 -3.91 35.56
C CYS A 318 -9.84 -3.02 35.72
N GLY A 319 -9.69 -1.69 35.62
CA GLY A 319 -10.79 -0.74 35.73
C GLY A 319 -11.37 -0.68 37.14
N GLY A 320 -10.55 -0.23 38.10
CA GLY A 320 -10.98 0.11 39.46
C GLY A 320 -11.41 1.56 39.59
#